data_AF-A0A800LSP4-F1
#
_entry.id   AF-A0A800LSP4-F1
#
_cell.length_a   1.000
_cell.length_b   1.000
_cell.length_c   1.000
_cell.angle_alpha   90.00
_cell.angle_beta   90.00
_cell.angle_gamma   90.00
#
_symmetry.space_group_name_H-M   'P 1'
#
loop_
_entity.id
_entity.type
_entity.pdbx_description
1 polymer ?
#
loop_
_entity_poly.entity_id
_entity_poly.type
_entity_poly.pdbx_seq_one_letter_code
_entity_poly.pdbx_strand_id
1 'polypeptide(L)'
;MLYKGFTPRLSAHGPWLWAGGVLGAFITAIYSFRLLFMVFFGPQKAQPHEPKGWQFHPPLMILAALSLVAGWFVLPTGPVLPASPAGHPPTWTIVVAIAMPLLGIGIAYQVYVRHQWQGLRLAQWPQLRQFLFQGWGFDGLYQRLLLTPFTALALVNRHDIIDGVPKLLIQLSRFLHGLFSQLQNGQLRFYIATLASAAIIVLALALKVL
;
A
#
# COMPACT_ATOMS: atom_id res chain seq x y z
N MET A 1 20.68 26.55 28.56
CA MET A 1 19.68 25.61 29.11
C MET A 1 18.58 25.42 28.07
N LEU A 2 18.05 24.21 27.87
CA LEU A 2 17.01 23.79 26.89
C LEU A 2 17.46 23.18 25.53
N TYR A 3 18.46 22.29 25.51
CA TYR A 3 18.57 21.26 24.45
C TYR A 3 19.16 19.95 24.99
N LYS A 4 18.60 19.45 26.09
CA LYS A 4 18.96 18.14 26.69
C LYS A 4 17.73 17.23 26.84
N GLY A 5 16.71 17.44 26.00
CA GLY A 5 15.37 16.85 26.19
C GLY A 5 14.96 15.73 25.22
N PHE A 6 15.68 15.44 24.13
CA PHE A 6 15.15 14.57 23.07
C PHE A 6 16.03 13.39 22.62
N THR A 7 17.03 12.96 23.38
CA THR A 7 17.86 11.81 22.94
C THR A 7 18.28 10.88 24.08
N PRO A 8 17.42 9.93 24.48
CA PRO A 8 17.97 8.68 25.03
C PRO A 8 17.38 7.39 24.43
N ARG A 9 16.45 7.45 23.46
CA ARG A 9 15.78 6.23 22.95
C ARG A 9 16.33 5.66 21.64
N LEU A 10 17.02 6.45 20.81
CA LEU A 10 17.65 5.97 19.57
C LEU A 10 18.95 5.17 19.82
N SER A 11 19.61 5.34 20.97
CA SER A 11 20.90 4.69 21.26
C SER A 11 20.80 3.17 21.43
N ALA A 12 19.70 2.66 21.97
CA ALA A 12 19.54 1.22 22.22
C ALA A 12 19.26 0.41 20.94
N HIS A 13 18.63 1.02 19.93
CA HIS A 13 18.20 0.33 18.71
C HIS A 13 19.18 0.53 17.54
N GLY A 14 20.09 1.52 17.64
CA GLY A 14 21.12 1.80 16.63
C GLY A 14 21.95 0.58 16.23
N PRO A 15 22.47 -0.23 17.17
CA PRO A 15 23.23 -1.44 16.82
C PRO A 15 22.40 -2.47 16.04
N TRP A 16 21.13 -2.65 16.37
CA TRP A 16 20.23 -3.58 15.68
C TRP A 16 19.90 -3.12 14.26
N LEU A 17 19.66 -1.82 14.08
CA LEU A 17 19.45 -1.23 12.75
C LEU A 17 20.70 -1.32 11.88
N TRP A 18 21.89 -1.08 12.47
CA TRP A 18 23.16 -1.24 11.78
C TRP A 18 23.40 -2.70 11.38
N ALA A 19 23.18 -3.65 12.29
CA ALA A 19 23.27 -5.07 12.00
C ALA A 19 22.28 -5.50 10.90
N GLY A 20 21.05 -4.98 10.94
CA GLY A 20 20.05 -5.17 9.89
C GLY A 20 20.52 -4.63 8.53
N GLY A 21 21.15 -3.46 8.50
CA GLY A 21 21.74 -2.87 7.30
C GLY A 21 22.89 -3.71 6.73
N VAL A 22 23.78 -4.20 7.60
CA VAL A 22 24.89 -5.09 7.21
C VAL A 22 24.37 -6.42 6.67
N LEU A 23 23.38 -7.02 7.33
CA LEU A 23 22.71 -8.24 6.85
C LEU A 23 21.98 -7.98 5.52
N GLY A 24 21.34 -6.81 5.39
CA GLY A 24 20.72 -6.36 4.15
C GLY A 24 21.76 -6.27 3.01
N ALA A 25 22.93 -5.68 3.26
CA ALA A 25 24.00 -5.58 2.28
C ALA A 25 24.54 -6.97 1.86
N PHE A 26 24.68 -7.89 2.81
CA PHE A 26 25.05 -9.29 2.55
C PHE A 26 24.03 -10.00 1.66
N ILE A 27 22.74 -9.96 2.01
CA ILE A 27 21.66 -10.55 1.20
C ILE A 27 21.58 -9.87 -0.18
N THR A 28 21.83 -8.56 -0.22
CA THR A 28 21.80 -7.76 -1.45
C THR A 28 22.84 -8.20 -2.46
N ALA A 29 24.07 -8.41 -1.97
CA ALA A 29 25.13 -8.96 -2.78
C ALA A 29 24.78 -10.35 -3.32
N ILE A 30 24.24 -11.23 -2.46
CA ILE A 30 23.83 -12.58 -2.87
C ILE A 30 22.77 -12.53 -3.97
N TYR A 31 21.68 -11.78 -3.81
CA TYR A 31 20.61 -11.81 -4.81
C TYR A 31 21.03 -11.13 -6.13
N SER A 32 21.81 -10.06 -6.07
CA SER A 32 22.26 -9.31 -7.26
C SER A 32 23.21 -10.15 -8.09
N PHE A 33 24.23 -10.74 -7.45
CA PHE A 33 25.19 -11.59 -8.14
C PHE A 33 24.62 -12.95 -8.52
N ARG A 34 23.65 -13.47 -7.77
CA ARG A 34 22.84 -14.62 -8.19
C ARG A 34 22.22 -14.40 -9.57
N LEU A 35 21.60 -13.24 -9.79
CA LEU A 35 21.00 -12.89 -11.09
C LEU A 35 22.08 -12.77 -12.17
N LEU A 36 23.16 -12.03 -11.89
CA LEU A 36 24.27 -11.84 -12.81
C LEU A 36 24.88 -13.18 -13.24
N PHE A 37 25.19 -14.07 -12.31
CA PHE A 37 25.77 -15.38 -12.61
C PHE A 37 24.80 -16.29 -13.34
N MET A 38 23.51 -16.30 -12.98
CA MET A 38 22.53 -17.12 -13.69
C MET A 38 22.30 -16.66 -15.13
N VAL A 39 22.33 -15.35 -15.39
CA VAL A 39 22.07 -14.79 -16.72
C VAL A 39 23.30 -14.88 -17.62
N PHE A 40 24.48 -14.52 -17.13
CA PHE A 40 25.69 -14.41 -17.96
C PHE A 40 26.60 -15.63 -17.92
N PHE A 41 26.62 -16.39 -16.83
CA PHE A 41 27.53 -17.54 -16.64
C PHE A 41 26.79 -18.89 -16.65
N GLY A 42 25.46 -18.88 -16.76
CA GLY A 42 24.64 -20.08 -16.89
C GLY A 42 24.62 -20.64 -18.32
N PRO A 43 24.15 -21.89 -18.49
CA PRO A 43 23.97 -22.46 -19.83
C PRO A 43 22.98 -21.62 -20.64
N GLN A 44 23.36 -21.28 -21.86
CA GLN A 44 22.56 -20.45 -22.76
C GLN A 44 21.28 -21.19 -23.17
N LYS A 45 20.12 -20.71 -22.68
CA LYS A 45 18.81 -21.31 -22.98
C LYS A 45 18.11 -20.72 -24.21
N ALA A 46 18.54 -19.54 -24.66
CA ALA A 46 18.02 -18.86 -25.84
C ALA A 46 19.15 -18.11 -26.54
N GLN A 47 19.08 -17.97 -27.87
CA GLN A 47 20.02 -17.12 -28.61
C GLN A 47 19.70 -15.64 -28.31
N PRO A 48 20.65 -14.86 -27.76
CA PRO A 48 20.46 -13.43 -27.57
C PRO A 48 20.23 -12.79 -28.92
N HIS A 49 19.06 -12.17 -29.11
CA HIS A 49 18.89 -11.25 -30.21
C HIS A 49 19.47 -9.91 -29.75
N GLU A 50 20.63 -9.54 -30.28
CA GLU A 50 21.21 -8.23 -29.98
C GLU A 50 20.24 -7.15 -30.49
N PRO A 51 19.77 -6.22 -29.63
CA PRO A 51 18.89 -5.15 -30.07
C PRO A 51 19.67 -4.31 -31.10
N LYS A 52 19.25 -4.38 -32.37
CA LYS A 52 19.88 -3.64 -33.46
C LYS A 52 19.71 -2.14 -33.22
N GLY A 53 20.75 -1.46 -32.77
CA GLY A 53 20.79 0.00 -32.74
C GLY A 53 21.75 0.59 -31.71
N TRP A 54 22.60 1.53 -32.17
CA TRP A 54 23.49 2.34 -31.34
C TRP A 54 22.75 3.11 -30.22
N GLN A 55 21.43 3.28 -30.32
CA GLN A 55 20.60 4.09 -29.44
C GLN A 55 20.60 3.64 -27.96
N PHE A 56 20.89 2.37 -27.68
CA PHE A 56 20.90 1.83 -26.30
C PHE A 56 22.24 2.05 -25.56
N HIS A 57 23.35 2.22 -26.28
CA HIS A 57 24.69 2.30 -25.67
C HIS A 57 24.98 3.64 -24.98
N PRO A 58 24.66 4.82 -25.55
CA PRO A 58 25.01 6.10 -24.94
C PRO A 58 24.46 6.29 -23.53
N PRO A 59 23.16 6.00 -23.23
CA PRO A 59 22.67 6.10 -21.87
C PRO A 59 23.44 5.18 -20.91
N LEU A 60 23.67 3.93 -21.28
CA LEU A 60 24.39 2.96 -20.44
C LEU A 60 25.84 3.39 -20.17
N MET A 61 26.55 3.89 -21.18
CA MET A 61 27.93 4.38 -21.03
C MET A 61 27.99 5.62 -20.14
N ILE A 62 27.05 6.56 -20.29
CA ILE A 62 26.97 7.74 -19.43
C ILE A 62 26.69 7.33 -17.99
N LEU A 63 25.73 6.43 -17.75
CA LEU A 63 25.43 5.93 -16.41
C LEU A 63 26.63 5.20 -15.79
N ALA A 64 27.35 4.39 -16.57
CA ALA A 64 28.54 3.69 -16.10
C ALA A 64 29.66 4.67 -15.70
N ALA A 65 29.92 5.68 -16.54
CA ALA A 65 30.90 6.73 -16.24
C ALA A 65 30.52 7.53 -14.99
N LEU A 66 29.25 7.95 -14.87
CA LEU A 66 28.75 8.66 -13.69
C LEU A 66 28.87 7.81 -12.42
N SER A 67 28.59 6.51 -12.49
CA SER A 67 28.74 5.59 -11.34
C SER A 67 30.19 5.53 -10.82
N LEU A 68 31.18 5.58 -11.71
CA LEU A 68 32.60 5.58 -11.34
C LEU A 68 33.04 6.90 -10.66
N VAL A 69 32.54 8.05 -11.15
CA VAL A 69 32.95 9.37 -10.64
C VAL A 69 32.10 9.84 -9.46
N ALA A 70 30.87 9.34 -9.31
CA ALA A 70 29.92 9.74 -8.27
C ALA A 70 30.52 9.67 -6.85
N GLY A 71 31.37 8.67 -6.56
CA GLY A 71 32.02 8.53 -5.26
C GLY A 71 32.99 9.66 -4.89
N TRP A 72 33.45 10.45 -5.86
CA TRP A 72 34.35 11.59 -5.64
C TRP A 72 33.59 12.86 -5.20
N PHE A 73 32.29 12.92 -5.44
CA PHE A 73 31.46 14.07 -5.10
C PHE A 73 30.91 13.95 -3.67
N VAL A 74 31.41 14.79 -2.76
CA VAL A 74 30.84 14.95 -1.42
C VAL A 74 29.78 16.05 -1.48
N LEU A 75 28.50 15.69 -1.36
CA LEU A 75 27.41 16.66 -1.34
C LEU A 75 27.43 17.46 -0.01
N PRO A 76 27.31 18.80 -0.04
CA PRO A 76 27.19 19.61 1.16
C PRO A 76 25.79 19.42 1.77
N THR A 77 25.62 18.43 2.64
CA THR A 77 24.33 18.07 3.24
C THR A 77 23.95 18.92 4.47
N GLY A 78 24.78 19.89 4.84
CA GLY A 78 24.66 20.68 6.07
C GLY A 78 23.29 21.30 6.39
N PRO A 79 22.54 21.86 5.41
CA PRO A 79 21.23 22.46 5.69
C PRO A 79 20.05 21.48 5.62
N VAL A 80 20.23 20.25 5.12
CA VAL A 80 19.12 19.31 4.82
C VAL A 80 19.18 18.05 5.68
N LEU A 81 20.38 17.58 6.04
CA LEU A 81 20.55 16.40 6.90
C LEU A 81 21.01 16.83 8.30
N PRO A 82 20.49 16.18 9.36
CA PRO A 82 21.00 16.41 10.71
C PRO A 82 22.50 16.13 10.76
N ALA A 83 23.24 17.00 11.45
CA ALA A 83 24.69 16.86 11.57
C ALA A 83 25.05 15.46 12.09
N SER A 84 25.96 14.78 11.39
CA SER A 84 26.49 13.49 11.82
C SER A 84 27.09 13.64 13.23
N PRO A 85 26.92 12.66 14.13
CA PRO A 85 27.58 12.66 15.43
C PRO A 85 29.08 12.93 15.26
N ALA A 86 29.63 13.85 16.06
CA ALA A 86 31.04 14.17 16.02
C ALA A 86 31.85 12.95 16.52
N GLY A 87 32.60 12.32 15.60
CA GLY A 87 33.46 11.18 15.90
C GLY A 87 33.61 10.27 14.67
N HIS A 88 34.84 9.85 14.38
CA HIS A 88 35.06 8.83 13.36
C HIS A 88 34.41 7.52 13.79
N PRO A 89 33.61 6.86 12.93
CA PRO A 89 33.06 5.56 13.26
C PRO A 89 34.21 4.57 13.50
N PRO A 90 34.02 3.60 14.41
CA PRO A 90 35.04 2.59 14.67
C PRO A 90 35.44 1.86 13.38
N THR A 91 36.73 1.71 13.11
CA THR A 91 37.25 1.12 11.86
C THR A 91 36.67 -0.27 11.56
N TRP A 92 36.39 -1.07 12.59
CA TRP A 92 35.80 -2.40 12.44
C TRP A 92 34.42 -2.35 11.73
N THR A 93 33.63 -1.30 11.95
CA THR A 93 32.32 -1.15 11.29
C THR A 93 32.45 -0.98 9.79
N ILE A 94 33.48 -0.24 9.34
CA ILE A 94 33.80 -0.03 7.92
C ILE A 94 34.27 -1.36 7.31
N VAL A 95 35.16 -2.07 8.01
CA VAL A 95 35.68 -3.37 7.55
C VAL A 95 34.53 -4.37 7.38
N VAL A 96 33.62 -4.46 8.34
CA VAL A 96 32.46 -5.36 8.26
C VAL A 96 31.52 -4.95 7.13
N ALA A 97 31.25 -3.66 6.95
CA ALA A 97 30.39 -3.15 5.89
C ALA A 97 30.92 -3.45 4.48
N ILE A 98 32.25 -3.50 4.30
CA ILE A 98 32.89 -3.88 3.04
C ILE A 98 32.97 -5.41 2.89
N ALA A 99 33.34 -6.12 3.96
CA ALA A 99 33.55 -7.56 3.92
C ALA A 99 32.24 -8.33 3.67
N MET A 100 31.11 -7.88 4.23
CA MET A 100 29.84 -8.60 4.12
C MET A 100 29.33 -8.73 2.67
N PRO A 101 29.25 -7.65 1.87
CA PRO A 101 28.94 -7.77 0.45
C PRO A 101 29.90 -8.70 -0.30
N LEU A 102 31.22 -8.59 -0.06
CA LEU A 102 32.22 -9.45 -0.71
C LEU A 102 32.03 -10.94 -0.37
N LEU A 103 31.71 -11.25 0.88
CA LEU A 103 31.35 -12.61 1.29
C LEU A 103 30.07 -13.09 0.59
N GLY A 104 29.06 -12.22 0.46
CA GLY A 104 27.85 -12.52 -0.29
C GLY A 104 28.12 -12.85 -1.76
N ILE A 105 29.02 -12.10 -2.41
CA ILE A 105 29.48 -12.37 -3.79
C ILE A 105 30.16 -13.74 -3.86
N GLY A 106 31.07 -14.04 -2.92
CA GLY A 106 31.77 -15.32 -2.85
C GLY A 106 30.83 -16.50 -2.70
N ILE A 107 29.83 -16.41 -1.82
CA ILE A 107 28.80 -17.43 -1.63
C ILE A 107 27.96 -17.60 -2.92
N ALA A 108 27.54 -16.50 -3.55
CA ALA A 108 26.80 -16.56 -4.80
C ALA A 108 27.61 -17.23 -5.92
N TYR A 109 28.90 -16.92 -6.04
CA TYR A 109 29.80 -17.55 -7.01
C TYR A 109 29.90 -19.06 -6.77
N GLN A 110 30.10 -19.46 -5.51
CA GLN A 110 30.21 -20.85 -5.12
C GLN A 110 28.96 -21.67 -5.45
N VAL A 111 27.77 -21.11 -5.19
CA VAL A 111 26.47 -21.77 -5.40
C VAL A 111 26.03 -21.79 -6.86
N TYR A 112 26.23 -20.70 -7.59
CA TYR A 112 25.67 -20.52 -8.94
C TYR A 112 26.65 -20.82 -10.07
N VAL A 113 27.95 -20.56 -9.90
CA VAL A 113 28.98 -20.83 -10.93
C VAL A 113 29.69 -22.15 -10.67
N ARG A 114 30.22 -22.35 -9.45
CA ARG A 114 30.95 -23.59 -9.11
C ARG A 114 30.03 -24.78 -8.84
N HIS A 115 28.73 -24.53 -8.69
CA HIS A 115 27.71 -25.51 -8.32
C HIS A 115 28.02 -26.29 -7.04
N GLN A 116 28.86 -25.73 -6.17
CA GLN A 116 29.16 -26.24 -4.83
C GLN A 116 28.13 -25.68 -3.84
N TRP A 117 27.93 -26.34 -2.69
CA TRP A 117 26.98 -25.89 -1.65
C TRP A 117 25.52 -25.69 -2.14
N GLN A 118 25.05 -26.59 -3.01
CA GLN A 118 23.65 -26.57 -3.47
C GLN A 118 22.63 -26.69 -2.33
N GLY A 119 23.08 -27.18 -1.17
CA GLY A 119 22.41 -27.14 0.14
C GLY A 119 21.79 -25.80 0.51
N LEU A 120 22.45 -24.71 0.13
CA LEU A 120 22.03 -23.34 0.45
C LEU A 120 20.95 -22.80 -0.48
N ARG A 121 20.54 -23.57 -1.51
CA ARG A 121 19.47 -23.14 -2.41
C ARG A 121 18.13 -23.25 -1.71
N LEU A 122 17.36 -22.16 -1.77
CA LEU A 122 15.95 -22.11 -1.34
C LEU A 122 15.08 -23.21 -1.96
N ALA A 123 15.47 -23.80 -3.09
CA ALA A 123 14.81 -24.95 -3.70
C ALA A 123 14.69 -26.16 -2.75
N GLN A 124 15.61 -26.31 -1.79
CA GLN A 124 15.57 -27.39 -0.79
C GLN A 124 14.56 -27.15 0.34
N TRP A 125 14.04 -25.92 0.47
CA TRP A 125 13.15 -25.50 1.55
C TRP A 125 11.81 -25.05 0.95
N PRO A 126 10.92 -25.97 0.54
CA PRO A 126 9.77 -25.65 -0.30
C PRO A 126 8.79 -24.66 0.36
N GLN A 127 8.56 -24.80 1.67
CA GLN A 127 7.69 -23.90 2.43
C GLN A 127 8.28 -22.48 2.50
N LEU A 128 9.57 -22.36 2.84
CA LEU A 128 10.26 -21.07 2.91
C LEU A 128 10.33 -20.42 1.53
N ARG A 129 10.60 -21.20 0.48
CA ARG A 129 10.61 -20.74 -0.91
C ARG A 129 9.25 -20.17 -1.29
N GLN A 130 8.16 -20.89 -1.00
CA GLN A 130 6.81 -20.43 -1.33
C GLN A 130 6.47 -19.15 -0.55
N PHE A 131 6.79 -19.10 0.74
CA PHE A 131 6.57 -17.92 1.57
C PHE A 131 7.29 -16.67 1.03
N LEU A 132 8.58 -16.79 0.72
CA LEU A 132 9.36 -15.68 0.16
C LEU A 132 8.91 -15.30 -1.25
N PHE A 133 8.49 -16.28 -2.06
CA PHE A 133 7.99 -16.05 -3.42
C PHE A 133 6.62 -15.34 -3.44
N GLN A 134 5.78 -15.58 -2.43
CA GLN A 134 4.50 -14.89 -2.23
C GLN A 134 4.65 -13.49 -1.59
N GLY A 135 5.85 -12.88 -1.65
CA GLY A 135 6.08 -11.55 -1.06
C GLY A 135 5.85 -11.53 0.45
N TRP A 136 6.20 -12.62 1.15
CA TRP A 136 6.02 -12.80 2.60
C TRP A 136 4.54 -12.85 3.03
N GLY A 137 3.62 -13.04 2.09
CA GLY A 137 2.18 -13.07 2.35
C GLY A 137 1.55 -11.69 2.55
N PHE A 138 2.29 -10.60 2.28
CA PHE A 138 1.75 -9.24 2.38
C PHE A 138 0.57 -9.00 1.43
N ASP A 139 0.57 -9.62 0.24
CA ASP A 139 -0.54 -9.51 -0.71
C ASP A 139 -1.84 -10.04 -0.10
N GLY A 140 -1.78 -11.20 0.55
CA GLY A 140 -2.93 -11.81 1.23
C GLY A 140 -3.35 -11.04 2.48
N LEU A 141 -2.37 -10.49 3.23
CA LEU A 141 -2.63 -9.64 4.38
C LEU A 141 -3.35 -8.35 3.96
N TYR A 142 -2.86 -7.66 2.93
CA TYR A 142 -3.45 -6.47 2.34
C TYR A 142 -4.86 -6.74 1.85
N GLN A 143 -5.04 -7.85 1.12
CA GLN A 143 -6.34 -8.25 0.61
C GLN A 143 -7.34 -8.42 1.76
N ARG A 144 -6.97 -9.12 2.84
CA ARG A 144 -7.88 -9.39 3.96
C ARG A 144 -8.14 -8.18 4.85
N LEU A 145 -7.11 -7.40 5.16
CA LEU A 145 -7.21 -6.28 6.11
C LEU A 145 -7.76 -5.01 5.48
N LEU A 146 -7.48 -4.75 4.21
CA LEU A 146 -7.85 -3.49 3.55
C LEU A 146 -8.84 -3.72 2.41
N LEU A 147 -8.53 -4.62 1.47
CA LEU A 147 -9.32 -4.73 0.26
C LEU A 147 -10.72 -5.33 0.49
N THR A 148 -10.81 -6.47 1.18
CA THR A 148 -12.07 -7.16 1.47
C THR A 148 -13.03 -6.30 2.29
N PRO A 149 -12.66 -5.67 3.42
CA PRO A 149 -13.59 -4.83 4.15
C PRO A 149 -14.00 -3.60 3.34
N PHE A 150 -13.08 -2.98 2.59
CA PHE A 150 -13.40 -1.83 1.75
C PHE A 150 -14.41 -2.18 0.65
N THR A 151 -14.17 -3.27 -0.07
CA THR A 151 -15.09 -3.75 -1.13
C THR A 151 -16.42 -4.23 -0.57
N ALA A 152 -16.44 -4.86 0.61
CA ALA A 152 -17.68 -5.23 1.30
C ALA A 152 -18.50 -3.99 1.67
N LEU A 153 -17.87 -2.95 2.22
CA LEU A 153 -18.54 -1.67 2.51
C LEU A 153 -19.08 -1.01 1.24
N ALA A 154 -18.31 -1.03 0.15
CA ALA A 154 -18.77 -0.52 -1.14
C ALA A 154 -19.99 -1.30 -1.68
N LEU A 155 -19.99 -2.63 -1.54
CA LEU A 155 -21.13 -3.49 -1.91
C LEU A 155 -22.36 -3.24 -1.05
N VAL A 156 -22.20 -3.00 0.26
CA VAL A 156 -23.32 -2.63 1.15
C VAL A 156 -23.92 -1.29 0.71
N ASN A 157 -23.09 -0.32 0.34
CA ASN A 157 -23.54 1.00 -0.11
C ASN A 157 -24.01 1.03 -1.59
N ARG A 158 -24.10 -0.12 -2.29
CA ARG A 158 -24.43 -0.15 -3.73
C ARG A 158 -25.78 0.46 -4.09
N HIS A 159 -26.74 0.43 -3.16
CA HIS A 159 -28.08 0.99 -3.39
C HIS A 159 -28.19 2.46 -3.00
N ASP A 160 -27.06 3.08 -2.66
CA ASP A 160 -26.93 4.42 -2.12
C ASP A 160 -27.94 4.67 -0.99
N ILE A 161 -27.47 4.43 0.24
CA ILE A 161 -28.31 4.55 1.43
C ILE A 161 -28.94 5.95 1.53
N ILE A 162 -28.27 6.97 0.99
CA ILE A 162 -28.74 8.37 1.00
C ILE A 162 -29.93 8.55 0.05
N ASP A 163 -29.89 7.86 -1.08
CA ASP A 163 -30.94 7.84 -2.11
C ASP A 163 -32.25 7.22 -1.64
N GLY A 164 -32.23 6.49 -0.52
CA GLY A 164 -33.41 5.94 0.14
C GLY A 164 -34.34 7.00 0.72
N VAL A 165 -33.79 8.10 1.25
CA VAL A 165 -34.59 9.15 1.92
C VAL A 165 -35.52 9.89 0.94
N PRO A 166 -35.04 10.38 -0.22
CA PRO A 166 -35.93 10.97 -1.22
C PRO A 166 -36.97 9.98 -1.77
N LYS A 167 -36.59 8.72 -2.00
CA LYS A 167 -37.51 7.69 -2.49
C LYS A 167 -38.66 7.43 -1.52
N LEU A 168 -38.36 7.40 -0.21
CA LEU A 168 -39.38 7.28 0.85
C LEU A 168 -40.39 8.43 0.79
N LEU A 169 -39.90 9.67 0.68
CA LEU A 169 -40.75 10.87 0.58
C LEU A 169 -41.67 10.80 -0.65
N ILE A 170 -41.14 10.37 -1.81
CA ILE A 170 -41.92 10.21 -3.04
C ILE A 170 -42.98 9.11 -2.89
N GLN A 171 -42.66 7.99 -2.23
CA GLN A 171 -43.62 6.91 -1.97
C GLN A 171 -44.73 7.37 -1.01
N LEU A 172 -44.37 8.06 0.06
CA LEU A 172 -45.34 8.60 1.03
C LEU A 172 -46.28 9.61 0.37
N SER A 173 -45.75 10.51 -0.47
CA SER A 173 -46.55 11.48 -1.22
C SER A 173 -47.55 10.79 -2.15
N ARG A 174 -47.11 9.79 -2.93
CA ARG A 174 -48.00 9.02 -3.81
C ARG A 174 -49.07 8.23 -3.04
N PHE A 175 -48.70 7.66 -1.89
CA PHE A 175 -49.64 6.96 -1.02
C PHE A 175 -50.73 7.92 -0.49
N LEU A 176 -50.33 9.07 0.05
CA LEU A 176 -51.27 10.10 0.49
C LEU A 176 -52.16 10.58 -0.66
N HIS A 177 -51.59 10.84 -1.84
CA HIS A 177 -52.37 11.21 -3.02
C HIS A 177 -53.40 10.14 -3.39
N GLY A 178 -53.05 8.86 -3.33
CA GLY A 178 -53.98 7.74 -3.55
C GLY A 178 -55.13 7.70 -2.54
N LEU A 179 -54.86 7.98 -1.25
CA LEU A 179 -55.90 8.07 -0.23
C LEU A 179 -56.82 9.28 -0.46
N PHE A 180 -56.25 10.45 -0.73
CA PHE A 180 -57.02 11.68 -0.93
C PHE A 180 -57.82 11.67 -2.24
N SER A 181 -57.32 11.05 -3.31
CA SER A 181 -58.06 10.95 -4.58
C SER A 181 -59.30 10.08 -4.45
N GLN A 182 -59.26 9.03 -3.62
CA GLN A 182 -60.43 8.19 -3.34
C GLN A 182 -61.55 8.94 -2.60
N LEU A 183 -61.22 9.99 -1.85
CA LEU A 183 -62.22 10.87 -1.22
C LEU A 183 -62.97 11.74 -2.23
N GLN A 184 -62.42 11.94 -3.43
CA GLN A 184 -63.04 12.71 -4.52
C GLN A 184 -63.80 11.78 -5.47
N ASN A 185 -64.84 11.13 -4.97
CA ASN A 185 -65.65 10.15 -5.73
C ASN A 185 -66.70 10.76 -6.67
N GLY A 186 -66.76 12.09 -6.80
CA GLY A 186 -67.68 12.81 -7.70
C GLY A 186 -69.16 12.78 -7.30
N GLN A 187 -69.51 12.19 -6.15
CA GLN A 187 -70.89 12.06 -5.71
C GLN A 187 -71.35 13.30 -4.93
N LEU A 188 -72.30 14.06 -5.50
CA LEU A 188 -72.83 15.29 -4.89
C LEU A 188 -73.38 15.09 -3.46
N ARG A 189 -74.00 13.93 -3.19
CA ARG A 189 -74.53 13.57 -1.87
C ARG A 189 -73.43 13.45 -0.80
N PHE A 190 -72.28 12.89 -1.17
CA PHE A 190 -71.15 12.75 -0.26
C PHE A 190 -70.51 14.11 0.09
N TYR A 191 -70.47 15.04 -0.87
CA TYR A 191 -70.01 16.41 -0.63
C TYR A 191 -70.93 17.19 0.33
N ILE A 192 -72.26 17.08 0.14
CA ILE A 192 -73.22 17.75 1.05
C ILE A 192 -73.09 17.19 2.47
N ALA A 193 -72.95 15.86 2.62
CA ALA A 193 -72.80 15.22 3.92
C ALA A 193 -71.49 15.61 4.62
N THR A 194 -70.37 15.69 3.89
CA THR A 194 -69.07 16.11 4.45
C THR A 194 -69.08 17.59 4.85
N LEU A 195 -69.68 18.48 4.05
CA LEU A 195 -69.82 19.90 4.37
C LEU A 195 -70.65 20.13 5.64
N ALA A 196 -71.80 19.46 5.75
CA ALA A 196 -72.66 19.56 6.94
C ALA A 196 -71.94 19.03 8.19
N SER A 197 -71.22 17.91 8.07
CA SER A 197 -70.43 17.33 9.17
C SER A 197 -69.31 18.29 9.61
N ALA A 198 -68.60 18.90 8.66
CA ALA A 198 -67.55 19.88 8.95
C ALA A 198 -68.11 21.11 9.68
N ALA A 199 -69.28 21.62 9.26
CA ALA A 199 -69.93 22.75 9.93
C ALA A 199 -70.31 22.44 11.38
N ILE A 200 -70.86 21.25 11.64
CA ILE A 200 -71.21 20.79 13.00
C ILE A 200 -69.94 20.68 13.88
N ILE A 201 -68.87 20.10 13.35
CA ILE A 201 -67.60 19.95 14.07
C ILE A 201 -67.00 21.32 14.42
N VAL A 202 -66.97 22.25 13.46
CA VAL A 202 -66.46 23.62 13.69
C VAL A 202 -67.30 24.34 14.74
N LEU A 203 -68.63 24.24 14.67
CA LEU A 203 -69.53 24.85 15.65
C LEU A 203 -69.31 24.26 17.05
N ALA A 204 -69.17 22.94 17.16
CA ALA A 204 -68.91 22.25 18.42
C ALA A 204 -67.54 22.62 19.02
N LEU A 205 -66.51 22.78 18.18
CA LEU A 205 -65.19 23.27 18.60
C LEU A 205 -65.27 24.73 19.07
N ALA A 206 -65.95 25.60 18.33
CA ALA A 206 -66.11 27.00 18.69
C ALA A 206 -66.87 27.19 20.00
N LEU A 207 -67.95 26.43 20.22
CA LEU A 207 -68.71 26.43 21.48
C LEU A 207 -67.94 25.85 22.66
N LYS A 208 -66.96 24.96 22.42
CA LYS A 208 -66.05 24.46 23.47
C LYS A 208 -64.94 25.45 23.83
N VAL A 209 -64.62 26.37 22.91
CA VAL A 209 -63.58 27.39 23.07
C VAL A 209 -64.14 28.67 23.71
N LEU A 210 -65.46 28.89 23.63
CA LEU A 210 -66.20 29.95 24.32
C LEU A 210 -66.55 29.56 25.77
#